data_AF-A0A417YHI7-F1
#
_entry.id   AF-A0A417YHI7-F1
#
_cell.length_a   1.000
_cell.length_b   1.000
_cell.length_c   1.000
_cell.angle_alpha   90.00
_cell.angle_beta   90.00
_cell.angle_gamma   90.00
#
_symmetry.space_group_name_H-M   'P 1'
#
loop_
_entity.id
_entity.type
_entity.pdbx_description
1 polymer ?
#
loop_
_entity_poly.entity_id
_entity_poly.type
_entity_poly.pdbx_seq_one_letter_code
_entity_poly.pdbx_strand_id
1 'polypeptide(L)'
;MCQLRRIFIERLLDKSKADEFNQAMAEWICIGRIKSYEVNFSWNCELCGAAIYESNYVVYNVKTKEEAKIGSECVKRFIPSQKMYAYSKPTYVRKIKRKHKRNQLKVELHDVYHLICNQGIPDEEDFEDFRNVLLQLLGSYKRVYLLETKEGCIKILTGVFVNRKLSQSDHLKSEPLYINC
;
A
#
# COMPACT_ATOMS: atom_id res chain seq x y z
N MET A 1 26.81 -22.88 -5.04
CA MET A 1 25.62 -22.10 -4.61
C MET A 1 24.59 -22.13 -5.72
N CYS A 2 23.29 -22.31 -5.44
CA CYS A 2 22.28 -22.25 -6.50
C CYS A 2 22.26 -20.84 -7.13
N GLN A 3 22.06 -20.75 -8.45
CA GLN A 3 22.11 -19.51 -9.23
C GLN A 3 21.21 -18.42 -8.64
N LEU A 4 20.02 -18.78 -8.18
CA LEU A 4 19.06 -17.87 -7.55
C LEU A 4 19.57 -17.24 -6.25
N ARG A 5 20.39 -17.96 -5.46
CA ARG A 5 20.98 -17.42 -4.24
C ARG A 5 22.03 -16.36 -4.55
N ARG A 6 22.83 -16.56 -5.61
CA ARG A 6 23.84 -15.59 -6.02
C ARG A 6 23.19 -14.29 -6.50
N ILE A 7 22.21 -14.41 -7.40
CA ILE A 7 21.42 -13.27 -7.91
C ILE A 7 20.74 -12.51 -6.75
N PHE A 8 20.18 -13.24 -5.78
CA PHE A 8 19.60 -12.62 -4.59
C PHE A 8 20.59 -11.76 -3.82
N ILE A 9 21.80 -12.27 -3.56
CA ILE A 9 22.82 -11.55 -2.80
C ILE A 9 23.29 -10.33 -3.58
N GLU A 10 23.61 -10.49 -4.87
CA GLU A 10 24.05 -9.40 -5.76
C GLU A 10 23.03 -8.27 -5.78
N ARG A 11 21.76 -8.57 -6.11
CA ARG A 11 20.70 -7.54 -6.17
C ARG A 11 20.37 -6.92 -4.81
N LEU A 12 20.51 -7.68 -3.73
CA LEU A 12 20.30 -7.14 -2.39
C LEU A 12 21.36 -6.09 -2.05
N LEU A 13 22.63 -6.38 -2.35
CA LEU A 13 23.76 -5.47 -2.14
C LEU A 13 23.65 -4.24 -3.04
N ASP A 14 23.31 -4.42 -4.33
CA ASP A 14 23.12 -3.31 -5.27
C ASP A 14 22.05 -2.31 -4.82
N LYS A 15 21.01 -2.79 -4.13
CA LYS A 15 19.89 -1.98 -3.61
C LYS A 15 20.04 -1.59 -2.14
N SER A 16 21.21 -1.81 -1.56
CA SER A 16 21.54 -1.53 -0.17
C SER A 16 22.57 -0.40 -0.08
N LYS A 17 22.64 0.28 1.08
CA LYS A 17 23.78 1.17 1.35
C LYS A 17 24.98 0.45 1.96
N ALA A 18 24.78 -0.75 2.48
CA ALA A 18 25.81 -1.57 3.08
C ALA A 18 26.42 -2.55 2.07
N ASP A 19 27.75 -2.69 2.14
CA ASP A 19 28.54 -3.62 1.30
C ASP A 19 28.53 -5.06 1.85
N GLU A 20 28.20 -5.23 3.13
CA GLU A 20 28.13 -6.54 3.78
C GLU A 20 26.71 -7.10 3.76
N PHE A 21 26.58 -8.38 3.40
CA PHE A 21 25.29 -9.06 3.27
C PHE A 21 24.40 -8.97 4.52
N ASN A 22 24.96 -9.18 5.72
CA ASN A 22 24.18 -9.17 6.96
C ASN A 22 23.65 -7.77 7.29
N GLN A 23 24.47 -6.75 7.02
CA GLN A 23 24.10 -5.35 7.22
C GLN A 23 23.04 -4.95 6.19
N ALA A 24 23.23 -5.32 4.93
CA ALA A 24 22.26 -5.10 3.86
C ALA A 24 20.91 -5.72 4.22
N MET A 25 20.87 -6.99 4.65
CA MET A 25 19.65 -7.66 5.09
C MET A 25 18.93 -6.94 6.24
N ALA A 26 19.68 -6.28 7.14
CA ALA A 26 19.11 -5.54 8.26
C ALA A 26 18.45 -4.21 7.83
N GLU A 27 18.74 -3.70 6.63
CA GLU A 27 18.10 -2.49 6.10
C GLU A 27 16.65 -2.73 5.65
N TRP A 28 16.27 -3.98 5.37
CA TRP A 28 14.99 -4.31 4.76
C TRP A 28 13.94 -4.76 5.78
N ILE A 29 12.73 -4.21 5.64
CA ILE A 29 11.58 -4.53 6.49
C ILE A 29 10.38 -4.96 5.65
N CYS A 30 9.67 -6.00 6.08
CA CYS A 30 8.40 -6.39 5.43
C CYS A 30 7.28 -5.42 5.86
N ILE A 31 6.68 -4.76 4.87
CA ILE A 31 5.65 -3.73 5.05
C ILE A 31 4.25 -4.18 4.64
N GLY A 32 4.14 -5.21 3.80
CA GLY A 32 2.85 -5.67 3.28
C GLY A 32 2.92 -7.00 2.54
N ARG A 33 1.75 -7.47 2.16
CA ARG A 33 1.52 -8.64 1.29
C ARG A 33 0.52 -8.22 0.23
N ILE A 34 0.76 -8.64 -1.01
CA ILE A 34 -0.08 -8.41 -2.19
C ILE A 34 -0.44 -9.79 -2.73
N LYS A 35 -1.72 -10.09 -2.90
CA LYS A 35 -2.18 -11.35 -3.49
C LYS A 35 -2.19 -11.30 -5.02
N SER A 36 -2.21 -12.46 -5.67
CA SER A 36 -2.09 -12.61 -7.13
C SER A 36 -3.18 -11.90 -7.94
N TYR A 37 -4.36 -11.69 -7.37
CA TYR A 37 -5.46 -10.98 -8.02
C TYR A 37 -5.40 -9.45 -7.88
N GLU A 38 -4.47 -8.91 -7.10
CA GLU A 38 -4.34 -7.46 -6.91
C GLU A 38 -3.54 -6.82 -8.06
N VAL A 39 -3.95 -5.61 -8.51
CA VAL A 39 -3.36 -4.87 -9.65
C VAL A 39 -1.85 -4.68 -9.55
N ASN A 40 -1.30 -4.66 -8.34
CA ASN A 40 0.12 -4.41 -8.08
C ASN A 40 0.97 -5.68 -7.94
N PHE A 41 0.42 -6.85 -8.27
CA PHE A 41 1.15 -8.11 -8.22
C PHE A 41 2.27 -8.17 -9.27
N SER A 42 3.43 -8.70 -8.87
CA SER A 42 4.57 -9.03 -9.73
C SER A 42 4.69 -10.54 -9.84
N TRP A 43 4.71 -11.04 -11.08
CA TRP A 43 4.90 -12.45 -11.38
C TRP A 43 6.31 -12.95 -11.08
N ASN A 44 7.29 -12.04 -10.91
CA ASN A 44 8.67 -12.40 -10.64
C ASN A 44 9.17 -11.69 -9.38
N CYS A 45 9.98 -12.42 -8.60
CA CYS A 45 10.69 -11.87 -7.45
C CYS A 45 11.74 -10.87 -7.91
N GLU A 46 11.66 -9.64 -7.42
CA GLU A 46 12.59 -8.59 -7.85
C GLU A 46 14.03 -8.83 -7.35
N LEU A 47 14.21 -9.60 -6.26
CA LEU A 47 15.53 -9.91 -5.72
C LEU A 47 16.16 -11.18 -6.32
N CYS A 48 15.42 -12.26 -6.54
CA CYS A 48 16.01 -13.50 -7.05
C CYS A 48 15.58 -13.88 -8.48
N GLY A 49 14.60 -13.20 -9.05
CA GLY A 49 14.06 -13.49 -10.38
C GLY A 49 13.11 -14.70 -10.46
N ALA A 50 12.92 -15.46 -9.38
CA ALA A 50 12.03 -16.62 -9.38
C ALA A 50 10.56 -16.22 -9.58
N ALA A 51 9.80 -17.06 -10.28
CA ALA A 51 8.36 -16.89 -10.47
C ALA A 51 7.60 -16.94 -9.14
N ILE A 52 6.52 -16.15 -9.05
CA ILE A 52 5.63 -16.05 -7.89
C ILE A 52 4.21 -16.29 -8.37
N TYR A 53 3.49 -17.18 -7.70
CA TYR A 53 2.16 -17.62 -8.11
C TYR A 53 1.03 -17.09 -7.22
N GLU A 54 1.24 -17.04 -5.90
CA GLU A 54 0.15 -16.76 -4.95
C GLU A 54 0.17 -15.34 -4.39
N SER A 55 1.33 -14.89 -3.90
CA SER A 55 1.42 -13.60 -3.22
C SER A 55 2.84 -13.06 -3.24
N ASN A 56 2.96 -11.75 -3.44
CA ASN A 56 4.20 -11.03 -3.17
C ASN A 56 4.21 -10.52 -1.72
N TYR A 57 5.41 -10.40 -1.19
CA TYR A 57 5.69 -9.63 0.00
C TYR A 57 6.37 -8.34 -0.43
N VAL A 58 5.91 -7.22 0.14
CA VAL A 58 6.53 -5.92 -0.10
C VAL A 58 7.54 -5.69 1.00
N VAL A 59 8.80 -5.65 0.63
CA VAL A 59 9.89 -5.25 1.52
C VAL A 59 10.34 -3.83 1.19
N TYR A 60 10.73 -3.10 2.23
CA TYR A 60 11.15 -1.71 2.14
C TYR A 60 12.53 -1.54 2.75
N ASN A 61 13.46 -0.95 2.00
CA ASN A 61 14.77 -0.60 2.52
C ASN A 61 14.68 0.74 3.27
N VAL A 62 14.96 0.73 4.57
CA VAL A 62 14.86 1.93 5.42
C VAL A 62 15.94 2.97 5.13
N LYS A 63 17.05 2.59 4.50
CA LYS A 63 18.22 3.43 4.20
C LYS A 63 18.14 4.04 2.80
N THR A 64 17.82 3.26 1.78
CA THR A 64 17.68 3.73 0.38
C THR A 64 16.28 4.25 0.07
N LYS A 65 15.27 3.89 0.87
CA LYS A 65 13.84 4.22 0.66
C LYS A 65 13.20 3.48 -0.51
N GLU A 66 13.86 2.44 -1.03
CA GLU A 66 13.34 1.61 -2.11
C GLU A 66 12.36 0.55 -1.61
N GLU A 67 11.45 0.14 -2.49
CA GLU A 67 10.52 -0.98 -2.29
C GLU A 67 10.91 -2.13 -3.23
N ALA A 68 10.71 -3.36 -2.78
CA ALA A 68 10.83 -4.53 -3.64
C ALA A 68 9.71 -5.53 -3.38
N LYS A 69 9.18 -6.10 -4.47
CA LYS A 69 8.17 -7.18 -4.44
C LYS A 69 8.88 -8.53 -4.56
N ILE A 70 8.75 -9.35 -3.52
CA ILE A 70 9.49 -10.61 -3.42
C ILE A 70 8.59 -11.80 -3.12
N GLY A 71 9.05 -12.99 -3.48
CA GLY A 71 8.33 -14.25 -3.22
C GLY A 71 8.47 -14.73 -1.78
N SER A 72 7.67 -15.73 -1.41
CA SER A 72 7.65 -16.38 -0.08
C SER A 72 9.03 -16.93 0.33
N GLU A 73 9.77 -17.54 -0.59
CA GLU A 73 11.10 -18.08 -0.29
C GLU A 73 12.14 -16.99 0.02
N CYS A 74 12.03 -15.82 -0.62
CA CYS A 74 12.89 -14.69 -0.31
C CYS A 74 12.48 -14.04 1.02
N VAL A 75 11.18 -13.86 1.27
CA VAL A 75 10.71 -13.18 2.50
C VAL A 75 11.12 -13.94 3.76
N LYS A 76 11.13 -15.29 3.73
CA LYS A 76 11.55 -16.14 4.85
C LYS A 76 12.94 -15.77 5.38
N ARG A 77 13.82 -15.28 4.52
CA ARG A 77 15.19 -14.85 4.88
C ARG A 77 15.22 -13.57 5.72
N PHE A 78 14.17 -12.74 5.62
CA PHE A 78 14.03 -11.50 6.39
C PHE A 78 13.25 -11.68 7.71
N ILE A 79 12.65 -12.86 7.95
CA ILE A 79 11.87 -13.12 9.18
C ILE A 79 12.78 -13.20 10.43
N PRO A 80 13.95 -13.88 10.40
CA PRO A 80 14.85 -13.93 11.55
C PRO A 80 15.37 -12.55 11.95
N SER A 81 15.72 -11.71 10.97
CA SER A 81 16.20 -10.34 11.22
C SER A 81 15.09 -9.43 11.76
N GLN A 82 13.83 -9.64 11.37
CA GLN A 82 12.70 -8.88 11.90
C GLN A 82 12.41 -9.13 13.38
N LYS A 83 12.74 -10.32 13.94
CA LYS A 83 12.58 -10.57 15.37
C LYS A 83 13.56 -9.74 16.21
N MET A 84 14.76 -9.43 15.70
CA MET A 84 15.68 -8.47 16.34
C MET A 84 15.14 -7.03 16.29
N TYR A 85 14.48 -6.63 15.19
CA TYR A 85 13.85 -5.30 15.06
C TYR A 85 12.46 -5.18 15.70
N ALA A 86 11.84 -6.27 16.15
CA ALA A 86 10.52 -6.22 16.80
C ALA A 86 10.56 -5.48 18.14
N TYR A 87 11.73 -5.46 18.80
CA TYR A 87 11.97 -4.78 20.08
C TYR A 87 12.25 -3.29 19.94
N SER A 88 12.75 -2.84 18.78
CA SER A 88 12.89 -1.43 18.43
C SER A 88 11.95 -1.15 17.27
N LYS A 89 10.68 -0.78 17.53
CA LYS A 89 9.79 -0.29 16.47
C LYS A 89 10.02 1.22 16.28
N PRO A 90 10.93 1.69 15.40
CA PRO A 90 10.99 3.12 15.12
C PRO A 90 9.62 3.56 14.63
N THR A 91 9.14 4.67 15.18
CA THR A 91 7.87 5.32 14.87
C THR A 91 7.65 5.44 13.35
N TYR A 92 8.75 5.57 12.62
CA TYR A 92 8.82 5.59 11.16
C TYR A 92 8.31 4.31 10.47
N VAL A 93 8.65 3.11 10.94
CA VAL A 93 8.20 1.84 10.33
C VAL A 93 6.69 1.68 10.46
N ARG A 94 6.13 2.05 11.63
CA ARG A 94 4.67 2.09 11.81
C ARG A 94 4.01 3.08 10.84
N LYS A 95 4.62 4.24 10.60
CA LYS A 95 4.12 5.22 9.62
C LYS A 95 4.12 4.66 8.20
N ILE A 96 5.18 3.94 7.79
CA ILE A 96 5.26 3.32 6.45
C ILE A 96 4.18 2.25 6.29
N LYS A 97 4.04 1.33 7.25
CA LYS A 97 3.00 0.28 7.21
C LYS A 97 1.59 0.88 7.10
N ARG A 98 1.31 1.94 7.87
CA ARG A 98 0.03 2.67 7.79
C ARG A 98 -0.17 3.33 6.43
N LYS A 99 0.88 3.94 5.85
CA LYS A 99 0.83 4.55 4.52
C LYS A 99 0.54 3.49 3.45
N HIS A 100 1.23 2.35 3.49
CA HIS A 100 1.03 1.25 2.55
C HIS A 100 -0.40 0.71 2.62
N LYS A 101 -0.91 0.40 3.82
CA LYS A 101 -2.30 -0.05 4.01
C LYS A 101 -3.31 0.97 3.45
N ARG A 102 -3.10 2.27 3.67
CA ARG A 102 -3.96 3.32 3.11
C ARG A 102 -3.95 3.34 1.59
N ASN A 103 -2.80 3.15 0.98
CA ASN A 103 -2.68 3.11 -0.48
C ASN A 103 -3.39 1.87 -1.05
N GLN A 104 -3.27 0.71 -0.39
CA GLN A 104 -4.00 -0.50 -0.78
C GLN A 104 -5.52 -0.26 -0.76
N LEU A 105 -6.05 0.27 0.35
CA LEU A 105 -7.47 0.60 0.48
C LEU A 105 -7.96 1.62 -0.57
N LYS A 106 -7.08 2.54 -1.02
CA LYS A 106 -7.44 3.49 -2.09
C LYS A 106 -7.57 2.81 -3.45
N VAL A 107 -6.65 1.90 -3.77
CA VAL A 107 -6.69 1.15 -5.04
C VAL A 107 -7.94 0.28 -5.05
N GLU A 108 -8.17 -0.48 -3.98
CA GLU A 108 -9.37 -1.31 -3.84
C GLU A 108 -10.67 -0.50 -3.97
N LEU A 109 -10.75 0.65 -3.30
CA LEU A 109 -11.92 1.53 -3.41
C LEU A 109 -12.12 2.06 -4.82
N HIS A 110 -11.03 2.34 -5.54
CA HIS A 110 -11.08 2.80 -6.92
C HIS A 110 -11.53 1.70 -7.88
N ASP A 111 -11.07 0.48 -7.67
CA ASP A 111 -11.45 -0.69 -8.47
C ASP A 111 -12.96 -0.99 -8.31
N VAL A 112 -13.46 -1.03 -7.07
CA VAL A 112 -14.88 -1.28 -6.80
C VAL A 112 -15.75 -0.12 -7.31
N TYR A 113 -15.32 1.13 -7.13
CA TYR A 113 -16.07 2.28 -7.67
C TYR A 113 -16.19 2.24 -9.20
N HIS A 114 -15.11 1.88 -9.90
CA HIS A 114 -15.17 1.71 -11.34
C HIS A 114 -16.12 0.62 -11.77
N LEU A 115 -16.17 -0.50 -11.03
CA LEU A 115 -17.10 -1.57 -11.28
C LEU A 115 -18.55 -1.09 -11.18
N ILE A 116 -18.87 -0.40 -10.08
CA ILE A 116 -20.19 0.22 -9.85
C ILE A 116 -20.55 1.20 -10.98
N CYS A 117 -19.65 2.13 -11.32
CA CYS A 117 -19.94 3.16 -12.33
C CYS A 117 -20.05 2.63 -13.76
N ASN A 118 -19.37 1.52 -14.09
CA ASN A 118 -19.40 0.95 -15.44
C ASN A 118 -20.52 -0.08 -15.63
N GLN A 119 -21.06 -0.67 -14.57
CA GLN A 119 -22.12 -1.69 -14.64
C GLN A 119 -23.54 -1.13 -14.46
N GLY A 120 -23.69 0.14 -14.09
CA GLY A 120 -24.99 0.79 -13.91
C GLY A 120 -25.46 0.73 -12.46
N ILE A 121 -26.51 -0.06 -12.17
CA ILE A 121 -26.98 -0.28 -10.79
C ILE A 121 -26.12 -1.41 -10.21
N PRO A 122 -25.26 -1.13 -9.21
CA PRO A 122 -24.46 -2.18 -8.60
C PRO A 122 -25.36 -3.17 -7.86
N ASP A 123 -24.94 -4.42 -7.80
CA ASP A 123 -25.59 -5.36 -6.92
C ASP A 123 -25.34 -4.99 -5.44
N GLU A 124 -26.11 -5.61 -4.55
CA GLU A 124 -26.04 -5.31 -3.12
C GLU A 124 -24.68 -5.68 -2.50
N GLU A 125 -24.01 -6.70 -3.06
CA GLU A 125 -22.72 -7.21 -2.58
C GLU A 125 -21.59 -6.24 -2.93
N ASP A 126 -21.50 -5.80 -4.19
CA ASP A 126 -20.54 -4.81 -4.67
C ASP A 126 -20.66 -3.48 -3.92
N PHE A 127 -21.90 -3.06 -3.63
CA PHE A 127 -22.14 -1.83 -2.87
C PHE A 127 -21.69 -1.96 -1.41
N GLU A 128 -21.93 -3.12 -0.78
CA GLU A 128 -21.50 -3.36 0.60
C GLU A 128 -19.97 -3.46 0.69
N ASP A 129 -19.31 -4.08 -0.29
CA ASP A 129 -17.85 -4.10 -0.41
C ASP A 129 -17.27 -2.69 -0.56
N PHE A 130 -17.84 -1.89 -1.46
CA PHE A 130 -17.47 -0.48 -1.61
C PHE A 130 -17.59 0.28 -0.28
N ARG A 131 -18.73 0.13 0.41
CA ARG A 131 -19.01 0.78 1.69
C ARG A 131 -18.00 0.36 2.76
N ASN A 132 -17.68 -0.93 2.83
CA ASN A 132 -16.73 -1.47 3.79
C ASN A 132 -15.32 -0.93 3.57
N VAL A 133 -14.84 -0.92 2.33
CA VAL A 133 -13.51 -0.38 1.97
C VAL A 133 -13.45 1.12 2.23
N LEU A 134 -14.52 1.86 1.89
CA LEU A 134 -14.63 3.29 2.13
C LEU A 134 -14.57 3.62 3.63
N LEU A 135 -15.33 2.91 4.46
CA LEU A 135 -15.33 3.08 5.91
C LEU A 135 -13.96 2.78 6.52
N GLN A 136 -13.29 1.72 6.07
CA GLN A 136 -11.93 1.42 6.51
C GLN A 136 -10.94 2.52 6.14
N LEU A 137 -11.02 3.04 4.91
CA LEU A 137 -10.16 4.13 4.44
C LEU A 137 -10.39 5.40 5.27
N LEU A 138 -11.64 5.84 5.42
CA LEU A 138 -12.00 7.03 6.20
C LEU A 138 -11.65 6.88 7.68
N GLY A 139 -11.89 5.69 8.26
CA GLY A 139 -11.48 5.36 9.63
C GLY A 139 -9.98 5.50 9.82
N SER A 140 -9.18 5.06 8.84
CA SER A 140 -7.72 5.22 8.88
C SER A 140 -7.27 6.69 8.91
N TYR A 141 -8.08 7.61 8.38
CA TYR A 141 -7.85 9.06 8.40
C TYR A 141 -8.56 9.78 9.55
N LYS A 142 -9.38 9.06 10.36
CA LYS A 142 -10.30 9.64 11.34
C LYS A 142 -11.31 10.62 10.69
N ARG A 143 -11.86 10.26 9.53
CA ARG A 143 -12.75 11.10 8.71
C ARG A 143 -14.11 10.47 8.41
N VAL A 144 -14.56 9.52 9.23
CA VAL A 144 -15.87 8.84 9.03
C VAL A 144 -17.03 9.84 9.10
N TYR A 145 -16.90 10.90 9.90
CA TYR A 145 -17.88 12.00 10.01
C TYR A 145 -18.23 12.66 8.67
N LEU A 146 -17.38 12.54 7.64
CA LEU A 146 -17.67 13.09 6.32
C LEU A 146 -18.87 12.39 5.64
N LEU A 147 -19.25 11.19 6.08
CA LEU A 147 -20.43 10.49 5.55
C LEU A 147 -21.75 11.02 6.11
N GLU A 148 -21.71 11.84 7.17
CA GLU A 148 -22.91 12.36 7.84
C GLU A 148 -23.51 13.57 7.10
N THR A 149 -22.78 14.15 6.15
CA THR A 149 -23.17 15.38 5.44
C THR A 149 -23.07 15.20 3.93
N LYS A 150 -23.98 15.82 3.19
CA LYS A 150 -23.98 15.82 1.73
C LYS A 150 -22.67 16.39 1.18
N GLU A 151 -22.18 17.48 1.77
CA GLU A 151 -20.93 18.14 1.40
C GLU A 151 -19.72 17.23 1.66
N GLY A 152 -19.72 16.47 2.76
CA GLY A 152 -18.68 15.50 3.06
C GLY A 152 -18.65 14.34 2.07
N CYS A 153 -19.83 13.81 1.69
CA CYS A 153 -19.95 12.81 0.64
C CYS A 153 -19.42 13.32 -0.71
N ILE A 154 -19.76 14.54 -1.12
CA ILE A 154 -19.22 15.17 -2.34
C ILE A 154 -17.70 15.31 -2.25
N LYS A 155 -17.15 15.72 -1.10
CA LYS A 155 -15.70 15.81 -0.88
C LYS A 155 -15.00 14.45 -0.96
N ILE A 156 -15.64 13.37 -0.51
CA ILE A 156 -15.11 12.02 -0.64
C ILE A 156 -15.07 11.62 -2.13
N LEU A 157 -16.20 11.76 -2.82
CA LEU A 157 -16.33 11.38 -4.24
C LEU A 157 -15.43 12.23 -5.16
N THR A 158 -15.14 13.48 -4.79
CA THR A 158 -14.20 14.30 -5.57
C THR A 158 -12.74 14.10 -5.12
N GLY A 159 -12.47 13.95 -3.83
CA GLY A 159 -11.10 13.86 -3.31
C GLY A 159 -10.45 12.48 -3.43
N VAL A 160 -11.22 11.40 -3.31
CA VAL A 160 -10.72 10.03 -3.47
C VAL A 160 -10.41 9.74 -4.94
N PHE A 161 -11.23 10.27 -5.87
CA PHE A 161 -11.20 9.88 -7.27
C PHE A 161 -10.50 10.88 -8.20
N VAL A 162 -10.34 12.16 -7.82
CA VAL A 162 -9.69 13.18 -8.68
C VAL A 162 -8.17 13.32 -8.42
N ASN A 163 -7.54 12.36 -7.74
CA ASN A 163 -6.09 12.39 -7.44
C ASN A 163 -5.62 13.65 -6.65
N ARG A 164 -6.54 14.40 -6.02
CA ARG A 164 -6.17 15.52 -5.13
C ARG A 164 -5.80 14.96 -3.76
N LYS A 165 -4.65 15.38 -3.22
CA LYS A 165 -4.31 15.07 -1.82
C LYS A 165 -5.45 15.58 -0.95
N LEU A 166 -6.13 14.67 -0.25
CA LEU A 166 -6.96 14.98 0.90
C LEU A 166 -6.05 15.57 2.00
N SER A 167 -5.69 16.85 1.88
CA SER A 167 -4.83 17.56 2.82
C SER A 167 -5.49 17.67 4.19
N GLN A 168 -4.66 17.77 5.23
CA GLN A 168 -5.09 17.94 6.63
C GLN A 168 -5.60 19.36 6.94
N SER A 169 -5.55 20.28 5.99
CA SER A 169 -5.71 21.73 6.20
C SER A 169 -7.12 22.28 6.09
N ASP A 170 -8.15 21.48 5.76
CA ASP A 170 -9.40 22.07 5.29
C ASP A 170 -10.46 22.17 6.40
N HIS A 171 -10.04 22.66 7.56
CA HIS A 171 -10.93 23.41 8.43
C HIS A 171 -11.02 24.83 7.87
N LEU A 172 -12.23 25.20 7.43
CA LEU A 172 -12.64 26.54 6.98
C LEU A 172 -12.06 27.01 5.63
N LYS A 173 -12.90 26.93 4.59
CA LYS A 173 -13.43 28.10 3.86
C LYS A 173 -14.47 27.59 2.85
N SER A 174 -15.73 27.84 3.18
CA SER A 174 -16.84 27.83 2.24
C SER A 174 -16.70 29.07 1.36
N GLU A 175 -16.27 28.91 0.10
CA GLU A 175 -16.53 29.92 -0.93
C GLU A 175 -17.67 29.40 -1.82
N PRO A 176 -18.67 30.24 -2.12
CA PRO A 176 -19.79 29.85 -2.98
C PRO A 176 -19.31 29.82 -4.43
N LEU A 177 -19.43 28.66 -5.08
CA LEU A 177 -19.33 28.58 -6.53
C LEU A 177 -20.62 29.13 -7.14
N TYR A 178 -20.53 30.35 -7.66
CA TYR A 178 -21.51 30.87 -8.61
C TYR A 178 -21.51 29.99 -9.85
N ILE A 179 -22.65 29.39 -10.17
CA ILE A 179 -22.94 28.78 -11.46
C ILE A 179 -23.61 29.87 -12.29
N ASN A 180 -22.91 30.41 -13.28
CA ASN A 180 -23.57 31.20 -14.33
C ASN A 180 -24.17 30.21 -15.33
N CYS A 181 -25.49 30.32 -15.51
CA CYS A 181 -26.25 29.71 -16.60
C CYS A 181 -25.76 30.19 -17.97
#